data_AF-A0A832ZB97-F1
#
_entry.id   AF-A0A832ZB97-F1
#
_cell.length_a   1.000
_cell.length_b   1.000
_cell.length_c   1.000
_cell.angle_alpha   90.00
_cell.angle_beta   90.00
_cell.angle_gamma   90.00
#
_symmetry.space_group_name_H-M   'P 1'
#
loop_
_entity.id
_entity.type
_entity.pdbx_description
1 polymer ?
#
loop_
_entity_poly.entity_id
_entity_poly.type
_entity_poly.pdbx_seq_one_letter_code
_entity_poly.pdbx_strand_id
1 'polypeptide(L)'
;MFLKKRHLEILKLMKDVSKREELKSKLPEEFEVRIAELFILGFIEISGGDITFTDVGRRMLELIDKIPIEEIPDVYINSEIIKIMELLDKTGYVPESWNSLLLERYLADSEGLTEVGKEILNIYRESHPVVYLTPDILNFVKGMPKIGLYDELITYKNTKKQGDNILNALQAMRLLSISPTTEAGKAFATTVALKEVLKIASMVPKLTRALILRKEDFDAMRRGDFSEEMVDSGFCEKGEITALGQSMLNTYNEIGKTYQEITPVYVLEEEITVLKTIEIIKEKYETNPEVLPTYKEIRKRSGIEDLGEILHTLEFKELIRREVIKNKDTYWMTEFGEKIKDLGTVTTDGMKAITYPEHNDTPIAEWVLKGKEENVVDRGITDKGSFLLKFTRSIKRKPYLTKYDISALINMPVKRYIHRDELVELIQKHVGGEEEAIIKALNEAESKGLIRELQNKMLILTELGEGVKKAVEMGKVQELLSTKFAITPTTFNILLAIYNNRKEFDRVWREKSEIGAHKENEIILLAKLLPLTIDEIKKSLVILKNVGLIGKKGLTDAGVKLVESYLNFWRGMNT
;
A
#
# COMPACT_ATOMS: atom_id res chain seq x y z
N MET A 1 -6.06 3.98 -18.34
CA MET A 1 -6.80 4.08 -19.63
C MET A 1 -7.52 5.41 -19.65
N PHE A 2 -7.64 6.03 -20.83
CA PHE A 2 -8.40 7.26 -21.02
C PHE A 2 -9.16 7.19 -22.34
N LEU A 3 -10.50 7.20 -22.30
CA LEU A 3 -11.36 7.15 -23.49
C LEU A 3 -12.39 8.27 -23.44
N LYS A 4 -12.51 9.00 -24.55
CA LYS A 4 -13.61 9.92 -24.80
C LYS A 4 -14.67 9.29 -25.68
N LYS A 5 -15.88 9.83 -25.63
CA LYS A 5 -16.95 9.56 -26.60
C LYS A 5 -16.43 9.65 -28.04
N ARG A 6 -15.66 10.69 -28.34
CA ARG A 6 -15.04 10.89 -29.66
C ARG A 6 -14.11 9.76 -30.10
N HIS A 7 -13.42 9.08 -29.16
CA HIS A 7 -12.61 7.92 -29.49
C HIS A 7 -13.47 6.77 -29.99
N LEU A 8 -14.61 6.52 -29.33
CA LEU A 8 -15.54 5.47 -29.72
C LEU A 8 -16.18 5.76 -31.08
N GLU A 9 -16.52 7.01 -31.36
CA GLU A 9 -17.04 7.45 -32.67
C GLU A 9 -16.03 7.18 -33.78
N ILE A 10 -14.74 7.51 -33.57
CA ILE A 10 -13.67 7.25 -34.54
C ILE A 10 -13.51 5.75 -34.76
N LEU A 11 -13.40 4.96 -33.68
CA LEU A 11 -13.26 3.50 -33.78
C LEU A 11 -14.47 2.87 -34.48
N LYS A 12 -15.70 3.35 -34.23
CA LYS A 12 -16.92 2.90 -34.93
C LYS A 12 -16.86 3.21 -36.42
N LEU A 13 -16.44 4.43 -36.79
CA LEU A 13 -16.33 4.84 -38.19
C LEU A 13 -15.22 4.06 -38.93
N MET A 14 -14.17 3.67 -38.22
CA MET A 14 -13.08 2.87 -38.76
C MET A 14 -13.50 1.44 -39.20
N LYS A 15 -14.70 0.97 -38.85
CA LYS A 15 -15.26 -0.29 -39.39
C LYS A 15 -15.36 -0.26 -40.91
N ASP A 16 -15.73 0.89 -41.45
CA ASP A 16 -16.05 1.07 -42.86
C ASP A 16 -14.97 1.85 -43.62
N VAL A 17 -14.08 2.56 -42.90
CA VAL A 17 -13.10 3.49 -43.48
C VAL A 17 -11.73 3.34 -42.79
N SER A 18 -10.71 2.91 -43.52
CA SER A 18 -9.34 2.80 -42.99
C SER A 18 -8.43 4.00 -43.30
N LYS A 19 -8.82 4.84 -44.26
CA LYS A 19 -8.01 5.98 -44.72
C LYS A 19 -8.13 7.17 -43.76
N ARG A 20 -6.99 7.65 -43.24
CA ARG A 20 -6.91 8.75 -42.28
C ARG A 20 -7.59 10.04 -42.77
N GLU A 21 -7.35 10.43 -44.02
CA GLU A 21 -7.93 11.67 -44.58
C GLU A 21 -9.46 11.60 -44.71
N GLU A 22 -10.00 10.42 -45.02
CA GLU A 22 -11.45 10.24 -45.10
C GLU A 22 -12.08 10.28 -43.70
N LEU A 23 -11.47 9.62 -42.71
CA LEU A 23 -11.89 9.71 -41.31
C LEU A 23 -11.88 11.16 -40.80
N LYS A 24 -10.79 11.89 -41.08
CA LYS A 24 -10.63 13.30 -40.71
C LYS A 24 -11.69 14.20 -41.35
N SER A 25 -12.06 13.93 -42.61
CA SER A 25 -13.10 14.71 -43.29
C SER A 25 -14.48 14.56 -42.63
N LYS A 26 -14.78 13.38 -42.09
CA LYS A 26 -16.06 13.05 -41.42
C LYS A 26 -16.07 13.52 -39.97
N LEU A 27 -14.92 13.48 -39.30
CA LEU A 27 -14.77 13.81 -37.89
C LEU A 27 -13.58 14.77 -37.64
N PRO A 28 -13.62 16.03 -38.14
CA PRO A 28 -12.44 16.91 -38.18
C PRO A 28 -12.00 17.45 -36.82
N GLU A 29 -12.94 17.67 -35.91
CA GLU A 29 -12.67 18.27 -34.61
C GLU A 29 -11.77 17.39 -33.75
N GLU A 30 -10.64 17.96 -33.33
CA GLU A 30 -9.57 17.33 -32.53
C GLU A 30 -9.03 15.99 -33.07
N PHE A 31 -9.29 15.66 -34.34
CA PHE A 31 -9.03 14.34 -34.92
C PHE A 31 -7.61 13.82 -34.65
N GLU A 32 -6.61 14.67 -34.90
CA GLU A 32 -5.20 14.29 -34.75
C GLU A 32 -4.82 13.96 -33.30
N VAL A 33 -5.39 14.69 -32.35
CA VAL A 33 -5.19 14.44 -30.92
C VAL A 33 -5.82 13.09 -30.54
N ARG A 34 -7.04 12.84 -31.01
CA ARG A 34 -7.81 11.63 -30.70
C ARG A 34 -7.16 10.38 -31.31
N ILE A 35 -6.64 10.48 -32.54
CA ILE A 35 -5.84 9.42 -33.17
C ILE A 35 -4.54 9.17 -32.40
N ALA A 36 -3.83 10.22 -31.98
CA ALA A 36 -2.63 10.05 -31.16
C ALA A 36 -2.94 9.35 -29.83
N GLU A 37 -4.03 9.71 -29.15
CA GLU A 37 -4.45 9.05 -27.91
C GLU A 37 -4.85 7.57 -28.13
N LEU A 38 -5.55 7.25 -29.21
CA LEU A 38 -5.87 5.86 -29.60
C LEU A 38 -4.61 5.04 -29.91
N PHE A 39 -3.61 5.65 -30.54
CA PHE A 39 -2.30 5.05 -30.78
C PHE A 39 -1.55 4.80 -29.46
N ILE A 40 -1.55 5.77 -28.54
CA ILE A 40 -0.95 5.64 -27.20
C ILE A 40 -1.58 4.49 -26.40
N LEU A 41 -2.91 4.34 -26.49
CA LEU A 41 -3.63 3.24 -25.85
C LEU A 41 -3.30 1.86 -26.46
N GLY A 42 -2.61 1.83 -27.60
CA GLY A 42 -2.30 0.61 -28.34
C GLY A 42 -3.52 0.00 -29.02
N PHE A 43 -4.55 0.80 -29.34
CA PHE A 43 -5.75 0.31 -30.05
C PHE A 43 -5.59 0.37 -31.56
N ILE A 44 -4.75 1.28 -32.05
CA ILE A 44 -4.51 1.47 -33.48
C ILE A 44 -3.01 1.58 -33.76
N GLU A 45 -2.62 1.24 -34.99
CA GLU A 45 -1.33 1.54 -35.57
C GLU A 45 -1.50 2.55 -36.72
N ILE A 46 -0.45 3.32 -36.98
CA ILE A 46 -0.43 4.33 -38.04
C ILE A 46 0.75 4.03 -38.96
N SER A 47 0.46 3.62 -40.18
CA SER A 47 1.47 3.22 -41.18
C SER A 47 1.11 3.80 -42.54
N GLY A 48 2.01 4.62 -43.12
CA GLY A 48 1.86 5.10 -44.50
C GLY A 48 0.61 5.94 -44.80
N GLY A 49 -0.05 6.50 -43.77
CA GLY A 49 -1.31 7.25 -43.91
C GLY A 49 -2.58 6.42 -43.68
N ASP A 50 -2.43 5.10 -43.53
CA ASP A 50 -3.51 4.19 -43.12
C ASP A 50 -3.51 4.02 -41.60
N ILE A 51 -4.70 3.74 -41.06
CA ILE A 51 -4.91 3.43 -39.66
C ILE A 51 -5.47 2.01 -39.56
N THR A 52 -4.80 1.14 -38.82
CA THR A 52 -5.20 -0.26 -38.63
C THR A 52 -5.45 -0.57 -37.17
N PHE A 53 -6.33 -1.54 -36.89
CA PHE A 53 -6.58 -1.99 -35.52
C PHE A 53 -5.52 -3.00 -35.06
N THR A 54 -5.04 -2.82 -33.84
CA THR A 54 -4.35 -3.87 -33.09
C THR A 54 -5.35 -4.94 -32.61
N ASP A 55 -4.87 -6.06 -32.08
CA ASP A 55 -5.76 -7.09 -31.50
C ASP A 55 -6.64 -6.55 -30.38
N VAL A 56 -6.08 -5.68 -29.52
CA VAL A 56 -6.80 -5.00 -28.45
C VAL A 56 -7.83 -4.02 -29.04
N GLY A 57 -7.46 -3.30 -30.10
CA GLY A 57 -8.38 -2.42 -30.81
C GLY A 57 -9.57 -3.14 -31.43
N ARG A 58 -9.37 -4.35 -31.96
CA ARG A 58 -10.46 -5.19 -32.49
C ARG A 58 -11.43 -5.65 -31.40
N ARG A 59 -10.94 -6.01 -30.22
CA ARG A 59 -11.83 -6.31 -29.07
C ARG A 59 -12.63 -5.10 -28.64
N MET A 60 -12.01 -3.92 -28.59
CA MET A 60 -12.74 -2.68 -28.33
C MET A 60 -13.80 -2.40 -29.41
N LEU A 61 -13.50 -2.72 -30.67
CA LEU A 61 -14.41 -2.56 -31.80
C LEU A 61 -15.68 -3.43 -31.70
N GLU A 62 -15.54 -4.67 -31.22
CA GLU A 62 -16.65 -5.58 -30.94
C GLU A 62 -17.52 -5.06 -29.79
N LEU A 63 -16.89 -4.41 -28.81
CA LEU A 63 -17.59 -3.85 -27.65
C LEU A 63 -18.39 -2.60 -27.99
N ILE A 64 -17.90 -1.78 -28.91
CA ILE A 64 -18.49 -0.48 -29.29
C ILE A 64 -19.95 -0.60 -29.74
N ASP A 65 -20.35 -1.70 -30.39
CA ASP A 65 -21.74 -1.89 -30.83
C ASP A 65 -22.73 -2.07 -29.67
N LYS A 66 -22.23 -2.41 -28.49
CA LYS A 66 -23.03 -2.59 -27.27
C LYS A 66 -23.12 -1.30 -26.44
N ILE A 67 -22.40 -0.24 -26.83
CA ILE A 67 -22.35 1.03 -26.11
C ILE A 67 -23.26 2.04 -26.81
N PRO A 68 -24.25 2.65 -26.12
CA PRO A 68 -25.03 3.75 -26.67
C PRO A 68 -24.19 5.05 -26.64
N ILE A 69 -23.30 5.21 -27.63
CA ILE A 69 -22.31 6.31 -27.70
C ILE A 69 -22.98 7.69 -27.60
N GLU A 70 -24.20 7.83 -28.09
CA GLU A 70 -24.95 9.07 -28.10
C GLU A 70 -25.32 9.54 -26.68
N GLU A 71 -25.46 8.62 -25.74
CA GLU A 71 -26.00 8.86 -24.38
C GLU A 71 -24.91 8.95 -23.29
N ILE A 72 -23.68 8.55 -23.59
CA ILE A 72 -22.57 8.58 -22.63
C ILE A 72 -21.93 9.99 -22.51
N PRO A 73 -21.28 10.29 -21.37
CA PRO A 73 -20.54 11.54 -21.18
C PRO A 73 -19.32 11.67 -22.12
N ASP A 74 -18.83 12.91 -22.34
CA ASP A 74 -17.65 13.17 -23.19
C ASP A 74 -16.42 12.36 -22.75
N VAL A 75 -16.12 12.37 -21.44
CA VAL A 75 -15.12 11.48 -20.87
C VAL A 75 -15.81 10.19 -20.45
N TYR A 76 -15.63 9.18 -21.29
CA TYR A 76 -16.20 7.85 -21.09
C TYR A 76 -15.41 7.06 -20.04
N ILE A 77 -14.09 6.90 -20.20
CA ILE A 77 -13.22 6.21 -19.25
C ILE A 77 -12.04 7.10 -18.89
N ASN A 78 -11.68 7.14 -17.63
CA ASN A 78 -10.42 7.70 -17.15
C ASN A 78 -9.89 6.84 -16.00
N SER A 79 -8.78 7.23 -15.38
CA SER A 79 -8.21 6.47 -14.26
C SER A 79 -9.14 6.38 -13.03
N GLU A 80 -9.95 7.40 -12.77
CA GLU A 80 -10.97 7.40 -11.71
C GLU A 80 -12.04 6.32 -11.96
N ILE A 81 -12.63 6.29 -13.17
CA ILE A 81 -13.67 5.32 -13.51
C ILE A 81 -13.13 3.89 -13.46
N ILE A 82 -11.92 3.66 -13.98
CA ILE A 82 -11.25 2.35 -13.86
C ILE A 82 -11.10 1.95 -12.39
N LYS A 83 -10.69 2.88 -11.51
CA LYS A 83 -10.53 2.57 -10.10
C LYS A 83 -11.85 2.22 -9.42
N ILE A 84 -12.93 2.92 -9.74
CA ILE A 84 -14.27 2.62 -9.22
C ILE A 84 -14.70 1.22 -9.69
N MET A 85 -14.49 0.88 -10.96
CA MET A 85 -14.80 -0.46 -11.50
C MET A 85 -13.99 -1.56 -10.82
N GLU A 86 -12.68 -1.34 -10.60
CA GLU A 86 -11.83 -2.28 -9.87
C GLU A 86 -12.33 -2.52 -8.44
N LEU A 87 -12.77 -1.47 -7.74
CA LEU A 87 -13.31 -1.58 -6.40
C LEU A 87 -14.64 -2.32 -6.38
N LEU A 88 -15.54 -2.05 -7.34
CA LEU A 88 -16.81 -2.75 -7.46
C LEU A 88 -16.61 -4.24 -7.79
N ASP A 89 -15.76 -4.56 -8.78
CA ASP A 89 -15.39 -5.94 -9.16
C ASP A 89 -14.80 -6.71 -7.97
N LYS A 90 -13.90 -6.05 -7.22
CA LYS A 90 -13.16 -6.67 -6.12
C LYS A 90 -14.00 -6.86 -4.86
N THR A 91 -14.87 -5.90 -4.53
CA THR A 91 -15.52 -5.83 -3.22
C THR A 91 -17.04 -6.02 -3.26
N GLY A 92 -17.66 -5.91 -4.43
CA GLY A 92 -19.11 -5.91 -4.60
C GLY A 92 -19.79 -4.62 -4.11
N TYR A 93 -19.02 -3.59 -3.74
CA TYR A 93 -19.56 -2.36 -3.18
C TYR A 93 -18.76 -1.13 -3.62
N VAL A 94 -19.47 -0.06 -4.00
CA VAL A 94 -18.94 1.30 -4.06
C VAL A 94 -20.02 2.27 -3.56
N PRO A 95 -19.66 3.45 -3.03
CA PRO A 95 -20.62 4.49 -2.67
C PRO A 95 -21.59 4.82 -3.80
N GLU A 96 -22.81 5.22 -3.47
CA GLU A 96 -23.87 5.52 -4.44
C GLU A 96 -23.43 6.57 -5.47
N SER A 97 -22.74 7.62 -5.02
CA SER A 97 -22.19 8.67 -5.88
C SER A 97 -21.21 8.13 -6.93
N TRP A 98 -20.44 7.08 -6.60
CA TRP A 98 -19.53 6.43 -7.54
C TRP A 98 -20.27 5.47 -8.46
N ASN A 99 -21.28 4.76 -7.93
CA ASN A 99 -22.10 3.86 -8.73
C ASN A 99 -22.88 4.63 -9.81
N SER A 100 -23.40 5.82 -9.49
CA SER A 100 -24.05 6.70 -10.47
C SER A 100 -23.14 7.02 -11.66
N LEU A 101 -21.84 7.21 -11.44
CA LEU A 101 -20.86 7.44 -12.53
C LEU A 101 -20.70 6.21 -13.43
N LEU A 102 -20.86 4.99 -12.90
CA LEU A 102 -20.80 3.77 -13.70
C LEU A 102 -22.12 3.54 -14.45
N LEU A 103 -23.26 3.81 -13.81
CA LEU A 103 -24.60 3.70 -14.40
C LEU A 103 -24.77 4.63 -15.61
N GLU A 104 -24.37 5.90 -15.50
CA GLU A 104 -24.44 6.87 -16.62
C GLU A 104 -23.54 6.48 -17.81
N ARG A 105 -22.61 5.54 -17.61
CA ARG A 105 -21.68 5.01 -18.62
C ARG A 105 -22.04 3.59 -19.07
N TYR A 106 -23.15 3.02 -18.58
CA TYR A 106 -23.55 1.64 -18.87
C TYR A 106 -22.50 0.58 -18.44
N LEU A 107 -21.67 0.90 -17.45
CA LEU A 107 -20.58 0.04 -16.95
C LEU A 107 -21.00 -0.84 -15.78
N ALA A 108 -22.06 -0.45 -15.08
CA ALA A 108 -22.64 -1.19 -13.97
C ALA A 108 -24.17 -1.18 -14.04
N ASP A 109 -24.80 -2.09 -13.31
CA ASP A 109 -26.23 -2.20 -13.06
C ASP A 109 -26.48 -2.61 -11.60
N SER A 110 -27.70 -3.06 -11.26
CA SER A 110 -28.05 -3.49 -9.90
C SER A 110 -27.31 -4.73 -9.41
N GLU A 111 -26.73 -5.54 -10.32
CA GLU A 111 -26.01 -6.77 -9.99
C GLU A 111 -24.48 -6.59 -9.95
N GLY A 112 -23.97 -5.41 -10.33
CA GLY A 112 -22.54 -5.09 -10.33
C GLY A 112 -22.08 -4.58 -11.68
N LEU A 113 -20.88 -4.97 -12.13
CA LEU A 113 -20.40 -4.60 -13.47
C LEU A 113 -21.22 -5.31 -14.56
N THR A 114 -21.63 -4.56 -15.58
CA THR A 114 -22.24 -5.11 -16.79
C THR A 114 -21.22 -5.90 -17.60
N GLU A 115 -21.66 -6.65 -18.63
CA GLU A 115 -20.74 -7.28 -19.58
C GLU A 115 -19.82 -6.26 -20.28
N VAL A 116 -20.31 -5.04 -20.52
CA VAL A 116 -19.49 -3.94 -21.04
C VAL A 116 -18.44 -3.51 -20.03
N GLY A 117 -18.84 -3.31 -18.78
CA GLY A 117 -17.92 -2.95 -17.71
C GLY A 117 -16.81 -4.00 -17.51
N LYS A 118 -17.18 -5.28 -17.43
CA LYS A 118 -16.22 -6.38 -17.30
C LYS A 118 -15.22 -6.42 -18.45
N GLU A 119 -15.68 -6.29 -19.69
CA GLU A 119 -14.80 -6.34 -20.86
C GLU A 119 -13.88 -5.12 -20.94
N ILE A 120 -14.34 -3.91 -20.60
CA ILE A 120 -13.46 -2.73 -20.51
C ILE A 120 -12.36 -2.96 -19.46
N LEU A 121 -12.72 -3.52 -18.30
CA LEU A 121 -11.76 -3.80 -17.25
C LEU A 121 -10.74 -4.86 -17.68
N ASN A 122 -11.16 -5.89 -18.42
CA ASN A 122 -10.27 -6.89 -19.02
C ASN A 122 -9.32 -6.26 -20.06
N ILE A 123 -9.86 -5.44 -20.98
CA ILE A 123 -9.06 -4.68 -21.95
C ILE A 123 -8.04 -3.80 -21.21
N TYR A 124 -8.43 -3.14 -20.11
CA TYR A 124 -7.49 -2.38 -19.30
C TYR A 124 -6.39 -3.26 -18.67
N ARG A 125 -6.74 -4.42 -18.10
CA ARG A 125 -5.74 -5.31 -17.49
C ARG A 125 -4.76 -5.90 -18.52
N GLU A 126 -5.22 -6.17 -19.73
CA GLU A 126 -4.44 -6.85 -20.78
C GLU A 126 -3.73 -5.90 -21.75
N SER A 127 -4.26 -4.68 -21.93
CA SER A 127 -3.62 -3.69 -22.80
C SER A 127 -2.33 -3.16 -22.17
N HIS A 128 -1.32 -2.98 -23.02
CA HIS A 128 -0.08 -2.33 -22.64
C HIS A 128 0.10 -1.08 -23.51
N PRO A 129 0.00 0.13 -22.95
CA PRO A 129 0.06 1.36 -23.74
C PRO A 129 1.47 1.58 -24.30
N VAL A 130 1.53 2.28 -25.43
CA VAL A 130 2.76 2.72 -26.07
C VAL A 130 3.42 3.80 -25.21
N VAL A 131 4.75 3.74 -25.06
CA VAL A 131 5.50 4.84 -24.42
C VAL A 131 5.69 5.94 -25.45
N TYR A 132 4.94 7.03 -25.33
CA TYR A 132 4.93 8.16 -26.27
C TYR A 132 5.29 9.46 -25.54
N LEU A 133 6.56 9.85 -25.60
CA LEU A 133 7.10 10.98 -24.85
C LEU A 133 7.43 12.14 -25.79
N THR A 134 6.56 13.13 -25.83
CA THR A 134 6.80 14.38 -26.57
C THR A 134 7.67 15.35 -25.76
N PRO A 135 8.29 16.35 -26.41
CA PRO A 135 8.99 17.42 -25.69
C PRO A 135 8.11 18.11 -24.64
N ASP A 136 6.83 18.34 -24.94
CA ASP A 136 5.87 18.96 -24.00
C ASP A 136 5.59 18.07 -22.79
N ILE A 137 5.40 16.77 -23.00
CA ILE A 137 5.21 15.80 -21.91
C ILE A 137 6.44 15.81 -21.00
N LEU A 138 7.65 15.68 -21.56
CA LEU A 138 8.88 15.68 -20.77
C LEU A 138 9.08 16.99 -20.00
N ASN A 139 8.77 18.14 -20.61
CA ASN A 139 8.87 19.44 -19.96
C ASN A 139 7.83 19.60 -18.84
N PHE A 140 6.60 19.13 -19.04
CA PHE A 140 5.52 19.20 -18.07
C PHE A 140 5.84 18.33 -16.84
N VAL A 141 6.23 17.08 -17.05
CA VAL A 141 6.45 16.11 -15.98
C VAL A 141 7.65 16.46 -15.11
N LYS A 142 8.66 17.19 -15.60
CA LYS A 142 9.79 17.66 -14.77
C LYS A 142 9.35 18.48 -13.58
N GLY A 143 8.34 19.33 -13.76
CA GLY A 143 7.89 20.27 -12.74
C GLY A 143 6.54 19.94 -12.10
N MET A 144 5.77 18.98 -12.61
CA MET A 144 4.45 18.68 -12.04
C MET A 144 4.59 18.11 -10.61
N PRO A 145 3.65 18.42 -9.69
CA PRO A 145 3.57 17.67 -8.44
C PRO A 145 3.29 16.19 -8.74
N LYS A 146 3.74 15.30 -7.85
CA LYS A 146 3.72 13.84 -7.98
C LYS A 146 2.60 13.18 -7.20
N ILE A 147 2.20 13.82 -6.11
CA ILE A 147 1.09 13.45 -5.26
C ILE A 147 0.44 14.77 -4.84
N GLY A 148 -0.88 14.84 -4.81
CA GLY A 148 -1.58 16.06 -4.40
C GLY A 148 -3.07 15.97 -4.65
N LEU A 149 -3.76 17.07 -4.37
CA LEU A 149 -5.16 17.23 -4.79
C LEU A 149 -5.20 17.49 -6.29
N TYR A 150 -6.24 17.00 -6.95
CA TYR A 150 -6.38 17.14 -8.40
C TYR A 150 -6.43 18.62 -8.84
N ASP A 151 -7.04 19.49 -8.05
CA ASP A 151 -7.09 20.93 -8.32
C ASP A 151 -5.70 21.59 -8.33
N GLU A 152 -4.74 21.07 -7.55
CA GLU A 152 -3.35 21.53 -7.59
C GLU A 152 -2.68 21.17 -8.91
N LEU A 153 -2.97 19.98 -9.45
CA LEU A 153 -2.48 19.55 -10.76
C LEU A 153 -3.11 20.38 -11.88
N ILE A 154 -4.41 20.66 -11.80
CA ILE A 154 -5.11 21.54 -12.75
C ILE A 154 -4.53 22.96 -12.71
N THR A 155 -4.29 23.50 -11.51
CA THR A 155 -3.68 24.82 -11.32
C THR A 155 -2.27 24.86 -11.93
N TYR A 156 -1.46 23.83 -11.70
CA TYR A 156 -0.13 23.71 -12.29
C TYR A 156 -0.20 23.65 -13.83
N LYS A 157 -1.10 22.83 -14.39
CA LYS A 157 -1.34 22.72 -15.83
C LYS A 157 -1.72 24.07 -16.45
N ASN A 158 -2.66 24.78 -15.86
CA ASN A 158 -3.12 26.08 -16.34
C ASN A 158 -2.01 27.14 -16.25
N THR A 159 -1.20 27.12 -15.18
CA THR A 159 -0.03 28.01 -15.03
C THR A 159 1.02 27.78 -16.12
N LYS A 160 1.17 26.53 -16.58
CA LYS A 160 2.04 26.16 -17.71
C LYS A 160 1.40 26.37 -19.08
N LYS A 161 0.17 26.90 -19.14
CA LYS A 161 -0.62 27.10 -20.37
C LYS A 161 -0.77 25.81 -21.19
N GLN A 162 -0.84 24.67 -20.50
CA GLN A 162 -1.02 23.37 -21.14
C GLN A 162 -2.51 23.02 -21.26
N GLY A 163 -2.89 22.45 -22.41
CA GLY A 163 -4.23 21.92 -22.62
C GLY A 163 -4.48 20.63 -21.84
N ASP A 164 -5.73 20.18 -21.73
CA ASP A 164 -6.09 18.97 -20.99
C ASP A 164 -5.49 17.69 -21.58
N ASN A 165 -5.17 17.73 -22.88
CA ASN A 165 -4.52 16.63 -23.60
C ASN A 165 -3.23 16.15 -22.93
N ILE A 166 -2.52 16.99 -22.18
CA ILE A 166 -1.32 16.54 -21.46
C ILE A 166 -1.65 15.59 -20.31
N LEU A 167 -2.73 15.86 -19.55
CA LEU A 167 -3.17 14.97 -18.48
C LEU A 167 -3.83 13.71 -19.05
N ASN A 168 -4.55 13.84 -20.16
CA ASN A 168 -5.15 12.71 -20.88
C ASN A 168 -4.06 11.74 -21.37
N ALA A 169 -2.99 12.26 -21.99
CA ALA A 169 -1.86 11.46 -22.44
C ALA A 169 -1.16 10.74 -21.27
N LEU A 170 -0.97 11.40 -20.13
CA LEU A 170 -0.38 10.77 -18.94
C LEU A 170 -1.27 9.65 -18.38
N GLN A 171 -2.59 9.80 -18.38
CA GLN A 171 -3.53 8.75 -17.97
C GLN A 171 -3.61 7.60 -19.00
N ALA A 172 -3.51 7.91 -20.29
CA ALA A 172 -3.48 6.91 -21.36
C ALA A 172 -2.22 6.03 -21.26
N MET A 173 -1.06 6.63 -21.03
CA MET A 173 0.21 5.93 -20.78
C MET A 173 0.31 5.27 -19.39
N ARG A 174 -0.68 5.46 -18.50
CA ARG A 174 -0.66 5.00 -17.09
C ARG A 174 0.52 5.56 -16.28
N LEU A 175 0.87 6.82 -16.54
CA LEU A 175 1.86 7.58 -15.78
C LEU A 175 1.23 8.42 -14.66
N LEU A 176 -0.08 8.63 -14.74
CA LEU A 176 -0.90 9.41 -13.82
C LEU A 176 -2.19 8.66 -13.51
N SER A 177 -2.54 8.62 -12.23
CA SER A 177 -3.78 8.06 -11.74
C SER A 177 -4.52 9.09 -10.88
N ILE A 178 -5.83 9.14 -11.02
CA ILE A 178 -6.74 10.06 -10.33
C ILE A 178 -7.67 9.20 -9.46
N SER A 179 -7.87 9.61 -8.21
CA SER A 179 -8.75 8.90 -7.29
C SER A 179 -10.22 9.09 -7.65
N PRO A 180 -11.10 8.18 -7.20
CA PRO A 180 -12.51 8.49 -7.03
C PRO A 180 -12.72 9.79 -6.25
N THR A 181 -13.78 10.52 -6.61
CA THR A 181 -14.19 11.75 -5.92
C THR A 181 -14.72 11.46 -4.53
N THR A 182 -14.22 12.14 -3.52
CA THR A 182 -14.76 12.09 -2.15
C THR A 182 -15.29 13.47 -1.73
N GLU A 183 -15.73 13.63 -0.48
CA GLU A 183 -16.16 14.93 0.06
C GLU A 183 -15.03 15.96 0.01
N ALA A 184 -13.79 15.51 0.17
CA ALA A 184 -12.58 16.33 0.04
C ALA A 184 -12.13 16.57 -1.42
N GLY A 185 -12.89 16.10 -2.41
CA GLY A 185 -12.58 16.24 -3.83
C GLY A 185 -11.81 15.03 -4.39
N LYS A 186 -10.93 15.28 -5.37
CA LYS A 186 -10.10 14.24 -5.99
C LYS A 186 -8.64 14.40 -5.58
N ALA A 187 -7.95 13.29 -5.44
CA ALA A 187 -6.50 13.23 -5.37
C ALA A 187 -5.92 12.68 -6.68
N PHE A 188 -4.61 12.86 -6.84
CA PHE A 188 -3.85 12.21 -7.89
C PHE A 188 -2.52 11.70 -7.36
N ALA A 189 -1.98 10.69 -8.05
CA ALA A 189 -0.63 10.22 -7.85
C ALA A 189 0.00 9.80 -9.18
N THR A 190 1.30 10.02 -9.30
CA THR A 190 2.08 9.51 -10.43
C THR A 190 2.55 8.10 -10.16
N THR A 191 2.60 7.27 -11.21
CA THR A 191 3.02 5.86 -11.07
C THR A 191 4.54 5.73 -11.01
N VAL A 192 5.03 4.54 -10.62
CA VAL A 192 6.47 4.23 -10.58
C VAL A 192 7.12 4.41 -11.96
N ALA A 193 6.40 4.11 -13.04
CA ALA A 193 6.87 4.31 -14.41
C ALA A 193 7.26 5.79 -14.68
N LEU A 194 6.59 6.77 -14.06
CA LEU A 194 6.97 8.17 -14.22
C LEU A 194 8.38 8.46 -13.67
N LYS A 195 8.87 7.70 -12.67
CA LYS A 195 10.24 7.86 -12.17
C LYS A 195 11.28 7.58 -13.27
N GLU A 196 11.04 6.59 -14.13
CA GLU A 196 11.90 6.31 -15.29
C GLU A 196 11.77 7.38 -16.38
N VAL A 197 10.56 7.91 -16.60
CA VAL A 197 10.34 9.05 -17.50
C VAL A 197 11.10 10.29 -17.04
N LEU A 198 11.21 10.55 -15.73
CA LEU A 198 12.01 11.68 -15.22
C LEU A 198 13.52 11.50 -15.46
N LYS A 199 14.03 10.26 -15.45
CA LYS A 199 15.42 9.97 -15.86
C LYS A 199 15.60 10.27 -17.34
N ILE A 200 14.69 9.82 -18.20
CA ILE A 200 14.69 10.13 -19.64
C ILE A 200 14.72 11.64 -19.84
N ALA A 201 13.83 12.37 -19.16
CA ALA A 201 13.73 13.83 -19.25
C ALA A 201 15.05 14.54 -18.89
N SER A 202 15.87 13.94 -18.04
CA SER A 202 17.19 14.44 -17.63
C SER A 202 18.29 14.11 -18.64
N MET A 203 18.19 12.96 -19.33
CA MET A 203 19.12 12.53 -20.38
C MET A 203 18.93 13.30 -21.70
N VAL A 204 17.68 13.65 -22.03
CA VAL A 204 17.33 14.39 -23.26
C VAL A 204 16.70 15.76 -22.95
N PRO A 205 17.48 16.73 -22.42
CA PRO A 205 16.93 18.02 -22.02
C PRO A 205 16.41 18.88 -23.19
N LYS A 206 16.86 18.59 -24.43
CA LYS A 206 16.45 19.27 -25.66
C LYS A 206 15.97 18.25 -26.70
N LEU A 207 14.83 17.64 -26.42
CA LEU A 207 14.19 16.72 -27.34
C LEU A 207 13.50 17.49 -28.48
N THR A 208 13.79 17.15 -29.73
CA THR A 208 13.22 17.80 -30.93
C THR A 208 12.07 17.00 -31.56
N ARG A 209 11.96 15.69 -31.27
CA ARG A 209 10.91 14.80 -31.77
C ARG A 209 10.37 13.90 -30.66
N ALA A 210 9.18 13.35 -30.81
CA ALA A 210 8.67 12.39 -29.84
C ALA A 210 9.56 11.14 -29.75
N LEU A 211 9.75 10.61 -28.54
CA LEU A 211 10.30 9.27 -28.33
C LEU A 211 9.13 8.30 -28.27
N ILE A 212 9.17 7.26 -29.11
CA ILE A 212 8.09 6.29 -29.25
C ILE A 212 8.68 4.90 -29.06
N LEU A 213 8.15 4.13 -28.11
CA LEU A 213 8.49 2.72 -27.97
C LEU A 213 7.21 1.89 -28.04
N ARG A 214 7.02 1.20 -29.16
CA ARG A 214 5.94 0.24 -29.38
C ARG A 214 6.29 -1.11 -28.77
N LYS A 215 5.31 -2.01 -28.70
CA LYS A 215 5.52 -3.37 -28.20
C LYS A 215 6.52 -4.13 -29.07
N GLU A 216 6.40 -3.98 -30.38
CA GLU A 216 7.26 -4.64 -31.37
C GLU A 216 8.71 -4.18 -31.22
N ASP A 217 8.90 -2.88 -30.98
CA ASP A 217 10.23 -2.30 -30.74
C ASP A 217 10.82 -2.80 -29.43
N PHE A 218 10.01 -2.83 -28.36
CA PHE A 218 10.40 -3.37 -27.06
C PHE A 218 10.85 -4.83 -27.17
N ASP A 219 10.06 -5.66 -27.85
CA ASP A 219 10.34 -7.09 -28.02
C ASP A 219 11.58 -7.33 -28.89
N ALA A 220 11.76 -6.53 -29.96
CA ALA A 220 12.95 -6.57 -30.81
C ALA A 220 14.22 -6.17 -30.05
N MET A 221 14.19 -5.05 -29.31
CA MET A 221 15.32 -4.62 -28.48
C MET A 221 15.71 -5.68 -27.45
N ARG A 222 14.74 -6.38 -26.83
CA ARG A 222 15.04 -7.48 -25.88
C ARG A 222 15.71 -8.69 -26.52
N ARG A 223 15.49 -8.94 -27.82
CA ARG A 223 16.15 -10.00 -28.58
C ARG A 223 17.51 -9.58 -29.16
N GLY A 224 17.83 -8.29 -29.12
CA GLY A 224 19.01 -7.74 -29.79
C GLY A 224 18.77 -7.42 -31.27
N ASP A 225 17.51 -7.34 -31.70
CA ASP A 225 17.12 -6.94 -33.05
C ASP A 225 16.93 -5.42 -33.08
N PHE A 226 17.76 -4.69 -33.83
CA PHE A 226 17.74 -3.22 -33.84
C PHE A 226 17.38 -2.67 -35.22
N SER A 227 16.30 -1.89 -35.30
CA SER A 227 15.89 -1.21 -36.54
C SER A 227 16.58 0.15 -36.70
N GLU A 228 16.59 0.68 -37.92
CA GLU A 228 17.10 2.04 -38.19
C GLU A 228 16.35 3.10 -37.37
N GLU A 229 15.03 2.94 -37.18
CA GLU A 229 14.21 3.86 -36.39
C GLU A 229 14.63 3.92 -34.91
N MET A 230 15.08 2.79 -34.33
CA MET A 230 15.59 2.73 -32.96
C MET A 230 16.95 3.41 -32.82
N VAL A 231 17.82 3.23 -33.81
CA VAL A 231 19.14 3.89 -33.86
C VAL A 231 18.95 5.40 -33.99
N ASP A 232 18.08 5.83 -34.90
CA ASP A 232 17.71 7.22 -35.07
C ASP A 232 17.18 7.80 -33.75
N SER A 233 16.26 7.11 -33.08
CA SER A 233 15.68 7.53 -31.81
C SER A 233 16.68 7.56 -30.64
N GLY A 234 17.91 7.10 -30.86
CA GLY A 234 18.99 7.07 -29.87
C GLY A 234 18.82 5.97 -28.83
N PHE A 235 17.95 4.97 -29.09
CA PHE A 235 17.73 3.84 -28.19
C PHE A 235 18.86 2.83 -28.27
N CYS A 236 19.50 2.74 -29.44
CA CYS A 236 20.60 1.81 -29.71
C CYS A 236 21.74 2.53 -30.41
N GLU A 237 22.98 2.14 -30.11
CA GLU A 237 24.18 2.58 -30.82
C GLU A 237 25.11 1.37 -31.00
N LYS A 238 25.65 1.17 -32.22
CA LYS A 238 26.63 0.10 -32.54
C LYS A 238 26.20 -1.32 -32.12
N GLY A 239 24.91 -1.61 -32.19
CA GLY A 239 24.39 -2.93 -31.82
C GLY A 239 24.24 -3.15 -30.31
N GLU A 240 24.26 -2.08 -29.50
CA GLU A 240 24.00 -2.13 -28.07
C GLU A 240 22.88 -1.15 -27.68
N ILE A 241 22.18 -1.45 -26.59
CA ILE A 241 21.13 -0.59 -26.03
C ILE A 241 21.79 0.55 -25.26
N THR A 242 21.44 1.79 -25.56
CA THR A 242 21.96 2.98 -24.86
C THR A 242 21.31 3.15 -23.48
N ALA A 243 21.83 4.07 -22.65
CA ALA A 243 21.17 4.42 -21.38
C ALA A 243 19.75 4.99 -21.57
N LEU A 244 19.52 5.70 -22.68
CA LEU A 244 18.20 6.20 -23.07
C LEU A 244 17.29 5.02 -23.44
N GLY A 245 17.77 4.12 -24.31
CA GLY A 245 17.03 2.90 -24.68
C GLY A 245 16.69 2.04 -23.47
N GLN A 246 17.62 1.86 -22.54
CA GLN A 246 17.39 1.13 -21.30
C GLN A 246 16.32 1.81 -20.43
N SER A 247 16.32 3.14 -20.33
CA SER A 247 15.30 3.86 -19.57
C SER A 247 13.91 3.79 -20.23
N MET A 248 13.85 3.77 -21.57
CA MET A 248 12.61 3.52 -22.32
C MET A 248 12.07 2.10 -22.08
N LEU A 249 12.94 1.08 -22.14
CA LEU A 249 12.59 -0.31 -21.80
C LEU A 249 12.12 -0.43 -20.35
N ASN A 250 12.79 0.22 -19.40
CA ASN A 250 12.38 0.24 -18.00
C ASN A 250 11.02 0.90 -17.84
N THR A 251 10.80 2.06 -18.48
CA THR A 251 9.49 2.74 -18.47
C THR A 251 8.39 1.81 -18.96
N TYR A 252 8.59 1.16 -20.11
CA TYR A 252 7.63 0.21 -20.67
C TYR A 252 7.37 -0.95 -19.71
N ASN A 253 8.42 -1.51 -19.09
CA ASN A 253 8.29 -2.58 -18.11
C ASN A 253 7.53 -2.15 -16.85
N GLU A 254 7.72 -0.93 -16.34
CA GLU A 254 7.08 -0.47 -15.11
C GLU A 254 5.59 -0.13 -15.29
N ILE A 255 5.15 0.15 -16.53
CA ILE A 255 3.74 0.39 -16.84
C ILE A 255 2.92 -0.87 -16.52
N GLY A 256 1.84 -0.72 -15.77
CA GLY A 256 0.92 -1.82 -15.46
C GLY A 256 1.44 -2.87 -14.46
N LYS A 257 2.69 -2.74 -13.96
CA LYS A 257 3.17 -3.59 -12.86
C LYS A 257 2.41 -3.32 -11.57
N THR A 258 2.15 -4.39 -10.83
CA THR A 258 1.67 -4.36 -9.45
C THR A 258 2.83 -4.65 -8.51
N TYR A 259 3.01 -3.84 -7.47
CA TYR A 259 4.03 -4.10 -6.45
C TYR A 259 3.39 -4.63 -5.18
N GLN A 260 4.22 -5.22 -4.32
CA GLN A 260 3.79 -5.58 -2.98
C GLN A 260 3.35 -4.33 -2.22
N GLU A 261 2.19 -4.45 -1.58
CA GLU A 261 1.63 -3.38 -0.77
C GLU A 261 2.50 -3.11 0.45
N ILE A 262 2.61 -1.84 0.81
CA ILE A 262 3.36 -1.40 1.97
C ILE A 262 2.38 -1.14 3.10
N THR A 263 2.50 -1.92 4.17
CA THR A 263 1.71 -1.68 5.38
C THR A 263 2.01 -0.28 5.92
N PRO A 264 1.00 0.59 6.13
CA PRO A 264 1.22 1.90 6.73
C PRO A 264 1.72 1.77 8.17
N VAL A 265 2.25 2.86 8.72
CA VAL A 265 2.65 2.95 10.13
C VAL A 265 2.13 4.25 10.71
N TYR A 266 1.93 4.31 12.02
CA TYR A 266 1.59 5.57 12.69
C TYR A 266 2.63 5.90 13.76
N VAL A 267 2.68 7.15 14.18
CA VAL A 267 3.45 7.65 15.34
C VAL A 267 2.60 8.71 16.03
N LEU A 268 2.24 8.47 17.30
CA LEU A 268 1.46 9.39 18.11
C LEU A 268 2.34 10.26 19.03
N GLU A 269 1.77 11.34 19.54
CA GLU A 269 2.48 12.28 20.40
C GLU A 269 2.96 11.64 21.72
N GLU A 270 2.16 10.73 22.29
CA GLU A 270 2.53 9.99 23.50
C GLU A 270 3.74 9.08 23.27
N GLU A 271 3.86 8.49 22.08
CA GLU A 271 5.01 7.68 21.70
C GLU A 271 6.28 8.53 21.61
N ILE A 272 6.20 9.71 20.98
CA ILE A 272 7.30 10.67 20.90
C ILE A 272 7.71 11.15 22.29
N THR A 273 6.73 11.43 23.15
CA THR A 273 6.96 11.84 24.54
C THR A 273 7.74 10.77 25.32
N VAL A 274 7.40 9.49 25.15
CA VAL A 274 8.15 8.38 25.76
C VAL A 274 9.56 8.29 25.20
N LEU A 275 9.75 8.39 23.87
CA LEU A 275 11.09 8.34 23.25
C LEU A 275 12.00 9.46 23.76
N LYS A 276 11.51 10.71 23.81
CA LYS A 276 12.23 11.85 24.40
C LYS A 276 12.52 11.66 25.89
N THR A 277 11.61 11.03 26.63
CA THR A 277 11.84 10.70 28.04
C THR A 277 12.97 9.68 28.20
N ILE A 278 13.04 8.67 27.32
CA ILE A 278 14.13 7.68 27.31
C ILE A 278 15.47 8.36 26.98
N GLU A 279 15.50 9.33 26.06
CA GLU A 279 16.69 10.13 25.75
C GLU A 279 17.21 10.88 26.99
N ILE A 280 16.34 11.61 27.68
CA ILE A 280 16.70 12.34 28.92
C ILE A 280 17.24 11.39 29.99
N ILE A 281 16.72 10.16 30.06
CA ILE A 281 17.21 9.14 30.99
C ILE A 281 18.59 8.63 30.56
N LYS A 282 18.79 8.38 29.25
CA LYS A 282 20.07 7.95 28.66
C LYS A 282 21.19 8.96 28.93
N GLU A 283 20.94 10.26 28.73
CA GLU A 283 21.91 11.32 29.04
C GLU A 283 22.29 11.33 30.53
N LYS A 284 21.33 11.10 31.43
CA LYS A 284 21.60 10.99 32.87
C LYS A 284 22.34 9.70 33.23
N TYR A 285 22.08 8.61 32.52
CA TYR A 285 22.79 7.35 32.72
C TYR A 285 24.30 7.49 32.48
N GLU A 286 24.71 8.29 31.49
CA GLU A 286 26.12 8.57 31.18
C GLU A 286 26.88 9.22 32.35
N THR A 287 26.19 9.99 33.17
CA THR A 287 26.77 10.66 34.35
C THR A 287 26.44 9.94 35.67
N ASN A 288 25.39 9.14 35.71
CA ASN A 288 24.98 8.34 36.85
C ASN A 288 24.39 6.98 36.41
N PRO A 289 25.22 5.90 36.43
CA PRO A 289 24.80 4.55 36.01
C PRO A 289 23.68 3.89 36.83
N GLU A 290 23.16 4.53 37.89
CA GLU A 290 21.98 4.06 38.63
C GLU A 290 20.65 4.51 37.99
N VAL A 291 20.69 5.54 37.14
CA VAL A 291 19.50 6.08 36.47
C VAL A 291 19.26 5.29 35.19
N LEU A 292 18.37 4.30 35.26
CA LEU A 292 18.05 3.43 34.14
C LEU A 292 16.64 3.70 33.58
N PRO A 293 16.40 3.52 32.27
CA PRO A 293 15.09 3.70 31.64
C PRO A 293 14.17 2.52 31.94
N THR A 294 13.81 2.38 33.21
CA THR A 294 12.85 1.39 33.70
C THR A 294 11.42 1.91 33.54
N TYR A 295 10.43 1.03 33.56
CA TYR A 295 9.01 1.41 33.53
C TYR A 295 8.68 2.51 34.56
N LYS A 296 9.14 2.35 35.81
CA LYS A 296 8.88 3.32 36.89
C LYS A 296 9.51 4.68 36.60
N GLU A 297 10.74 4.69 36.09
CA GLU A 297 11.48 5.94 35.84
C GLU A 297 10.91 6.70 34.63
N ILE A 298 10.55 5.98 33.57
CA ILE A 298 9.89 6.57 32.40
C ILE A 298 8.53 7.14 32.83
N ARG A 299 7.68 6.37 33.52
CA ARG A 299 6.35 6.82 33.97
C ARG A 299 6.43 8.07 34.83
N LYS A 300 7.38 8.12 35.76
CA LYS A 300 7.60 9.26 36.66
C LYS A 300 7.91 10.54 35.89
N ARG A 301 8.62 10.45 34.76
CA ARG A 301 9.12 11.60 34.00
C ARG A 301 8.21 12.02 32.85
N SER A 302 7.58 11.05 32.18
CA SER A 302 6.68 11.32 31.07
C SER A 302 5.31 11.79 31.54
N GLY A 303 4.89 11.41 32.76
CA GLY A 303 3.54 11.71 33.26
C GLY A 303 2.43 10.88 32.61
N ILE A 304 2.77 9.90 31.76
CA ILE A 304 1.79 9.06 31.05
C ILE A 304 1.20 8.04 32.02
N GLU A 305 -0.12 8.04 32.16
CA GLU A 305 -0.82 7.14 33.07
C GLU A 305 -0.73 5.67 32.62
N ASP A 306 -1.00 5.39 31.34
CA ASP A 306 -1.00 4.05 30.74
C ASP A 306 0.26 3.76 29.92
N LEU A 307 1.42 3.88 30.56
CA LEU A 307 2.72 3.66 29.90
C LEU A 307 2.87 2.25 29.28
N GLY A 308 2.14 1.25 29.79
CA GLY A 308 2.27 -0.14 29.33
C GLY A 308 1.91 -0.31 27.86
N GLU A 309 0.78 0.27 27.45
CA GLU A 309 0.33 0.29 26.06
C GLU A 309 1.35 0.94 25.13
N ILE A 310 1.82 2.13 25.50
CA ILE A 310 2.80 2.88 24.70
C ILE A 310 4.10 2.11 24.52
N LEU A 311 4.62 1.48 25.59
CA LEU A 311 5.84 0.66 25.49
C LEU A 311 5.64 -0.56 24.58
N HIS A 312 4.48 -1.23 24.65
CA HIS A 312 4.20 -2.35 23.75
C HIS A 312 4.10 -1.91 22.30
N THR A 313 3.48 -0.75 22.03
CA THR A 313 3.41 -0.17 20.68
C THR A 313 4.79 0.19 20.15
N LEU A 314 5.64 0.84 20.96
CA LEU A 314 7.02 1.17 20.59
C LEU A 314 7.88 -0.07 20.33
N GLU A 315 7.71 -1.14 21.13
CA GLU A 315 8.39 -2.43 20.91
C GLU A 315 7.89 -3.12 19.63
N PHE A 316 6.58 -3.07 19.35
CA PHE A 316 5.98 -3.61 18.13
C PHE A 316 6.56 -2.95 16.88
N LYS A 317 6.76 -1.63 16.92
CA LYS A 317 7.33 -0.82 15.83
C LYS A 317 8.87 -0.87 15.77
N GLU A 318 9.52 -1.65 16.63
CA GLU A 318 10.99 -1.70 16.78
C GLU A 318 11.64 -0.33 17.03
N LEU A 319 10.92 0.59 17.68
CA LEU A 319 11.44 1.91 18.08
C LEU A 319 12.21 1.85 19.39
N ILE A 320 11.87 0.88 20.23
CA ILE A 320 12.62 0.55 21.43
C ILE A 320 12.93 -0.94 21.49
N ARG A 321 13.92 -1.29 22.31
CA ARG A 321 14.28 -2.66 22.67
C ARG A 321 14.38 -2.81 24.19
N ARG A 322 14.09 -4.02 24.68
CA ARG A 322 14.30 -4.39 26.09
C ARG A 322 15.70 -4.93 26.33
N GLU A 323 16.26 -4.54 27.47
CA GLU A 323 17.51 -5.09 28.01
C GLU A 323 17.40 -5.31 29.52
N VAL A 324 18.13 -6.30 30.04
CA VAL A 324 18.24 -6.54 31.49
C VAL A 324 19.57 -5.96 31.98
N ILE A 325 19.49 -4.85 32.72
CA ILE A 325 20.66 -4.19 33.30
C ILE A 325 20.48 -4.16 34.82
N LYS A 326 21.47 -4.66 35.57
CA LYS A 326 21.43 -4.77 37.05
C LYS A 326 20.15 -5.47 37.55
N ASN A 327 19.75 -6.55 36.88
CA ASN A 327 18.53 -7.33 37.16
C ASN A 327 17.22 -6.51 37.09
N LYS A 328 17.20 -5.43 36.30
CA LYS A 328 16.01 -4.62 36.03
C LYS A 328 15.70 -4.65 34.54
N ASP A 329 14.42 -4.71 34.19
CA ASP A 329 13.94 -4.53 32.82
C ASP A 329 14.05 -3.05 32.43
N THR A 330 14.79 -2.78 31.36
CA THR A 330 15.10 -1.43 30.85
C THR A 330 14.73 -1.31 29.36
N TYR A 331 14.37 -0.10 28.94
CA TYR A 331 13.90 0.20 27.58
C TYR A 331 14.84 1.21 26.91
N TRP A 332 15.39 0.84 25.74
CA TRP A 332 16.35 1.66 25.02
C TRP A 332 15.89 1.91 23.60
N MET A 333 16.14 3.12 23.08
CA MET A 333 15.80 3.44 21.69
C MET A 333 16.66 2.66 20.70
N THR A 334 16.06 2.27 19.58
CA THR A 334 16.78 1.77 18.39
C THR A 334 17.21 2.93 17.51
N GLU A 335 17.96 2.66 16.43
CA GLU A 335 18.30 3.71 15.44
C GLU A 335 17.05 4.39 14.86
N PHE A 336 15.97 3.63 14.66
CA PHE A 336 14.70 4.20 14.21
C PHE A 336 14.04 5.05 15.28
N GLY A 337 14.03 4.60 16.54
CA GLY A 337 13.51 5.38 17.67
C GLY A 337 14.21 6.73 17.84
N GLU A 338 15.54 6.74 17.70
CA GLU A 338 16.36 7.95 17.79
C GLU A 338 16.03 8.98 16.70
N LYS A 339 15.58 8.54 15.52
CA LYS A 339 15.19 9.43 14.42
C LYS A 339 13.72 9.84 14.48
N ILE A 340 12.81 8.92 14.79
CA ILE A 340 11.36 9.18 14.78
C ILE A 340 10.96 10.26 15.79
N LYS A 341 11.63 10.31 16.94
CA LYS A 341 11.32 11.29 18.00
C LYS A 341 11.36 12.75 17.52
N ASP A 342 12.10 13.03 16.44
CA ASP A 342 12.29 14.37 15.87
C ASP A 342 11.44 14.64 14.62
N LEU A 343 10.75 13.62 14.08
CA LEU A 343 9.96 13.74 12.84
C LEU A 343 8.50 14.17 13.06
N GLY A 344 8.04 14.17 14.31
CA GLY A 344 6.66 14.48 14.66
C GLY A 344 5.68 13.35 14.34
N THR A 345 4.40 13.60 14.60
CA THR A 345 3.34 12.60 14.48
C THR A 345 3.03 12.24 13.03
N VAL A 346 2.49 11.05 12.82
CA VAL A 346 1.94 10.60 11.53
C VAL A 346 0.83 9.59 11.79
N THR A 347 -0.26 9.65 11.05
CA THR A 347 -1.37 8.70 11.13
C THR A 347 -1.29 7.67 10.02
N THR A 348 -2.05 6.58 10.18
CA THR A 348 -2.21 5.56 9.14
C THR A 348 -2.71 6.20 7.83
N ASP A 349 -3.66 7.13 7.90
CA ASP A 349 -4.21 7.83 6.74
C ASP A 349 -3.19 8.75 6.06
N GLY A 350 -2.39 9.50 6.81
CA GLY A 350 -1.28 10.27 6.24
C GLY A 350 -0.25 9.37 5.56
N MET A 351 0.05 8.19 6.12
CA MET A 351 0.92 7.21 5.46
C MET A 351 0.30 6.61 4.20
N LYS A 352 -1.02 6.39 4.14
CA LYS A 352 -1.70 5.89 2.93
C LYS A 352 -1.47 6.81 1.72
N ALA A 353 -1.33 8.12 1.95
CA ALA A 353 -1.01 9.09 0.90
C ALA A 353 0.31 8.79 0.17
N ILE A 354 1.26 8.13 0.84
CA ILE A 354 2.58 7.80 0.27
C ILE A 354 2.79 6.30 0.03
N THR A 355 2.07 5.41 0.72
CA THR A 355 2.18 3.96 0.50
C THR A 355 1.40 3.51 -0.75
N TYR A 356 0.24 4.11 -1.04
CA TYR A 356 -0.56 3.80 -2.23
C TYR A 356 0.19 4.03 -3.55
N PRO A 357 0.80 5.20 -3.77
CA PRO A 357 1.58 5.47 -4.99
C PRO A 357 2.73 4.51 -5.22
N GLU A 358 3.38 4.01 -4.16
CA GLU A 358 4.52 3.10 -4.26
C GLU A 358 4.15 1.71 -4.80
N HIS A 359 2.87 1.36 -4.89
CA HIS A 359 2.39 0.16 -5.56
C HIS A 359 1.46 0.41 -6.74
N ASN A 360 1.62 1.58 -7.39
CA ASN A 360 0.83 2.05 -8.54
C ASN A 360 -0.67 2.22 -8.27
N ASP A 361 -1.06 2.45 -7.02
CA ASP A 361 -2.43 2.82 -6.65
C ASP A 361 -2.54 4.31 -6.27
N THR A 362 -3.76 4.84 -6.19
CA THR A 362 -4.00 6.26 -5.89
C THR A 362 -4.66 6.42 -4.51
N PRO A 363 -4.13 7.30 -3.64
CA PRO A 363 -4.79 7.65 -2.40
C PRO A 363 -6.05 8.50 -2.67
N ILE A 364 -7.02 8.49 -1.76
CA ILE A 364 -8.15 9.44 -1.79
C ILE A 364 -7.74 10.82 -1.27
N ALA A 365 -8.57 11.83 -1.53
CA ALA A 365 -8.27 13.22 -1.17
C ALA A 365 -8.07 13.43 0.34
N GLU A 366 -8.84 12.76 1.19
CA GLU A 366 -8.72 12.81 2.65
C GLU A 366 -7.34 12.35 3.12
N TRP A 367 -6.83 11.26 2.56
CA TRP A 367 -5.50 10.75 2.90
C TRP A 367 -4.41 11.73 2.46
N VAL A 368 -4.54 12.33 1.27
CA VAL A 368 -3.58 13.34 0.79
C VAL A 368 -3.60 14.59 1.66
N LEU A 369 -4.78 15.08 2.05
CA LEU A 369 -4.91 16.21 2.98
C LEU A 369 -4.23 15.92 4.31
N LYS A 370 -4.49 14.73 4.87
CA LYS A 370 -3.82 14.29 6.10
C LYS A 370 -2.31 14.18 5.92
N GLY A 371 -1.86 13.66 4.79
CA GLY A 371 -0.44 13.56 4.46
C GLY A 371 0.25 14.92 4.34
N LYS A 372 -0.45 15.94 3.86
CA LYS A 372 0.04 17.33 3.83
C LYS A 372 0.08 17.97 5.22
N GLU A 373 -0.98 17.79 6.01
CA GLU A 373 -1.04 18.25 7.41
C GLU A 373 0.13 17.68 8.24
N GLU A 374 0.45 16.41 8.02
CA GLU A 374 1.51 15.68 8.73
C GLU A 374 2.90 15.82 8.08
N ASN A 375 3.01 16.61 7.01
CA ASN A 375 4.25 16.88 6.26
C ASN A 375 4.95 15.62 5.73
N VAL A 376 4.18 14.59 5.37
CA VAL A 376 4.67 13.41 4.63
C VAL A 376 4.48 13.55 3.12
N VAL A 377 3.58 14.46 2.72
CA VAL A 377 3.34 14.89 1.34
C VAL A 377 3.46 16.40 1.23
N ASP A 378 4.11 16.87 0.17
CA ASP A 378 4.02 18.26 -0.30
C ASP A 378 3.66 18.27 -1.80
N ARG A 379 4.65 18.44 -2.68
CA ARG A 379 4.52 18.23 -4.14
C ARG A 379 4.84 16.79 -4.56
N GLY A 380 4.96 15.89 -3.59
CA GLY A 380 5.45 14.53 -3.68
C GLY A 380 5.79 14.05 -2.27
N ILE A 381 6.48 12.91 -2.19
CA ILE A 381 6.91 12.36 -0.89
C ILE A 381 8.01 13.27 -0.31
N THR A 382 7.84 13.74 0.93
CA THR A 382 8.84 14.57 1.63
C THR A 382 10.00 13.73 2.16
N ASP A 383 11.03 14.36 2.74
CA ASP A 383 12.12 13.63 3.42
C ASP A 383 11.59 12.81 4.61
N LYS A 384 10.63 13.38 5.36
CA LYS A 384 9.92 12.67 6.43
C LYS A 384 9.17 11.45 5.87
N GLY A 385 8.39 11.64 4.80
CA GLY A 385 7.67 10.54 4.14
C GLY A 385 8.61 9.45 3.62
N SER A 386 9.72 9.83 3.01
CA SER A 386 10.73 8.91 2.48
C SER A 386 11.40 8.10 3.59
N PHE A 387 11.72 8.74 4.71
CA PHE A 387 12.22 8.04 5.89
C PHE A 387 11.20 7.04 6.44
N LEU A 388 9.94 7.46 6.59
CA LEU A 388 8.87 6.60 7.11
C LEU A 388 8.56 5.41 6.18
N LEU A 389 8.64 5.60 4.86
CA LEU A 389 8.55 4.51 3.88
C LEU A 389 9.70 3.50 4.03
N LYS A 390 10.93 3.98 4.23
CA LYS A 390 12.08 3.10 4.50
C LYS A 390 11.90 2.36 5.81
N PHE A 391 11.47 3.06 6.85
CA PHE A 391 11.21 2.51 8.18
C PHE A 391 10.17 1.38 8.11
N THR A 392 8.99 1.66 7.56
CA THR A 392 7.89 0.67 7.51
C THR A 392 8.25 -0.60 6.72
N ARG A 393 9.08 -0.46 5.67
CA ARG A 393 9.61 -1.60 4.88
C ARG A 393 10.64 -2.43 5.64
N SER A 394 11.33 -1.84 6.62
CA SER A 394 12.47 -2.47 7.31
C SER A 394 12.09 -3.17 8.61
N ILE A 395 11.03 -2.72 9.30
CA ILE A 395 10.71 -3.21 10.64
C ILE A 395 10.10 -4.61 10.64
N LYS A 396 10.54 -5.44 11.59
CA LYS A 396 9.90 -6.74 11.88
C LYS A 396 8.83 -6.54 12.94
N ARG A 397 7.65 -6.13 12.48
CA ARG A 397 6.44 -5.98 13.32
C ARG A 397 6.22 -7.20 14.21
N LYS A 398 6.22 -7.02 15.52
CA LYS A 398 5.89 -8.05 16.52
C LYS A 398 4.42 -7.94 16.94
N PRO A 399 3.72 -9.02 17.29
CA PRO A 399 2.32 -8.90 17.61
C PRO A 399 2.09 -8.05 18.86
N TYR A 400 1.10 -7.17 18.74
CA TYR A 400 0.51 -6.46 19.86
C TYR A 400 -0.99 -6.34 19.61
N LEU A 401 -1.79 -7.07 20.39
CA LEU A 401 -3.24 -7.12 20.22
C LEU A 401 -3.94 -6.60 21.48
N THR A 402 -4.81 -5.62 21.27
CA THR A 402 -5.79 -5.12 22.23
C THR A 402 -7.09 -5.92 22.12
N LYS A 403 -8.02 -5.69 23.06
CA LYS A 403 -9.37 -6.25 22.98
C LYS A 403 -10.10 -5.86 21.68
N TYR A 404 -9.84 -4.66 21.15
CA TYR A 404 -10.46 -4.19 19.90
C TYR A 404 -9.89 -4.93 18.69
N ASP A 405 -8.57 -5.17 18.66
CA ASP A 405 -7.95 -5.98 17.60
C ASP A 405 -8.52 -7.41 17.60
N ILE A 406 -8.65 -8.02 18.78
CA ILE A 406 -9.21 -9.37 18.93
C ILE A 406 -10.66 -9.40 18.46
N SER A 407 -11.47 -8.43 18.88
CA SER A 407 -12.87 -8.30 18.46
C SER A 407 -13.00 -8.09 16.95
N ALA A 408 -12.17 -7.23 16.36
CA ALA A 408 -12.13 -7.01 14.93
C ALA A 408 -11.80 -8.31 14.17
N LEU A 409 -10.74 -9.01 14.58
CA LEU A 409 -10.33 -10.28 13.95
C LEU A 409 -11.45 -11.32 14.00
N ILE A 410 -12.18 -11.45 15.11
CA ILE A 410 -13.28 -12.41 15.24
C ILE A 410 -14.46 -12.06 14.33
N ASN A 411 -14.83 -10.78 14.27
CA ASN A 411 -15.99 -10.32 13.49
C ASN A 411 -15.70 -10.19 11.99
N MET A 412 -14.43 -10.08 11.59
CA MET A 412 -14.07 -9.99 10.17
C MET A 412 -14.22 -11.34 9.45
N PRO A 413 -14.84 -11.35 8.25
CA PRO A 413 -14.93 -12.55 7.44
C PRO A 413 -13.59 -12.90 6.77
N VAL A 414 -13.31 -14.19 6.61
CA VAL A 414 -12.09 -14.68 5.93
C VAL A 414 -12.25 -14.57 4.42
N LYS A 415 -11.23 -14.02 3.72
CA LYS A 415 -11.22 -13.84 2.26
C LYS A 415 -12.40 -13.06 1.68
N ARG A 416 -13.11 -12.29 2.50
CA ARG A 416 -14.23 -11.43 2.08
C ARG A 416 -14.05 -10.04 2.64
N TYR A 417 -14.73 -9.10 2.02
CA TYR A 417 -14.75 -7.71 2.45
C TYR A 417 -15.89 -7.45 3.42
N ILE A 418 -15.71 -6.49 4.31
CA ILE A 418 -16.74 -5.93 5.18
C ILE A 418 -16.60 -4.40 5.17
N HIS A 419 -17.70 -3.67 5.18
CA HIS A 419 -17.62 -2.21 5.26
C HIS A 419 -17.12 -1.79 6.65
N ARG A 420 -16.26 -0.76 6.72
CA ARG A 420 -15.68 -0.31 7.99
C ARG A 420 -16.73 -0.03 9.05
N ASP A 421 -17.76 0.73 8.70
CA ASP A 421 -18.78 1.17 9.65
C ASP A 421 -19.61 -0.02 10.19
N GLU A 422 -19.84 -1.05 9.37
CA GLU A 422 -20.45 -2.32 9.81
C GLU A 422 -19.56 -3.04 10.83
N LEU A 423 -18.25 -3.12 10.55
CA LEU A 423 -17.30 -3.74 11.49
C LEU A 423 -17.22 -2.97 12.82
N VAL A 424 -17.27 -1.63 12.77
CA VAL A 424 -17.29 -0.78 13.97
C VAL A 424 -18.51 -1.12 14.84
N GLU A 425 -19.71 -1.22 14.25
CA GLU A 425 -20.91 -1.62 14.98
C GLU A 425 -20.78 -3.02 15.60
N LEU A 426 -20.22 -3.98 14.86
CA LEU A 426 -20.01 -5.35 15.36
C LEU A 426 -19.06 -5.37 16.56
N ILE A 427 -17.96 -4.60 16.49
CA ILE A 427 -17.01 -4.47 17.59
C ILE A 427 -17.68 -3.81 18.80
N GLN A 428 -18.44 -2.74 18.59
CA GLN A 428 -19.13 -2.03 19.66
C GLN A 428 -20.16 -2.93 20.36
N LYS A 429 -20.93 -3.72 19.61
CA LYS A 429 -21.87 -4.72 20.16
C LYS A 429 -21.14 -5.83 20.94
N HIS A 430 -19.92 -6.18 20.53
CA HIS A 430 -19.16 -7.28 21.14
C HIS A 430 -18.38 -6.88 22.40
N VAL A 431 -17.72 -5.71 22.42
CA VAL A 431 -16.81 -5.29 23.51
C VAL A 431 -17.04 -3.87 24.06
N GLY A 432 -18.07 -3.18 23.57
CA GLY A 432 -18.39 -1.78 23.92
C GLY A 432 -17.34 -0.78 23.44
N GLY A 433 -17.45 0.46 23.91
CA GLY A 433 -16.53 1.56 23.61
C GLY A 433 -17.11 2.60 22.65
N GLU A 434 -16.44 3.74 22.62
CA GLU A 434 -16.78 4.85 21.73
C GLU A 434 -16.33 4.56 20.30
N GLU A 435 -17.10 5.04 19.33
CA GLU A 435 -16.85 4.86 17.89
C GLU A 435 -15.44 5.32 17.51
N GLU A 436 -15.02 6.49 17.97
CA GLU A 436 -13.70 7.07 17.69
C GLU A 436 -12.55 6.17 18.19
N ALA A 437 -12.72 5.52 19.35
CA ALA A 437 -11.71 4.61 19.89
C ALA A 437 -11.61 3.32 19.07
N ILE A 438 -12.74 2.82 18.54
CA ILE A 438 -12.77 1.64 17.67
C ILE A 438 -12.16 1.97 16.32
N ILE A 439 -12.48 3.13 15.73
CA ILE A 439 -11.88 3.60 14.47
C ILE A 439 -10.37 3.75 14.63
N LYS A 440 -9.91 4.35 15.74
CA LYS A 440 -8.49 4.42 16.08
C LYS A 440 -7.87 3.01 16.12
N ALA A 441 -8.49 2.07 16.82
CA ALA A 441 -8.00 0.70 16.91
C ALA A 441 -7.93 -0.01 15.55
N LEU A 442 -8.88 0.23 14.63
CA LEU A 442 -8.84 -0.31 13.28
C LEU A 442 -7.67 0.28 12.46
N ASN A 443 -7.42 1.58 12.58
CA ASN A 443 -6.25 2.23 11.96
C ASN A 443 -4.93 1.65 12.51
N GLU A 444 -4.90 1.30 13.80
CA GLU A 444 -3.76 0.61 14.40
C GLU A 444 -3.64 -0.85 13.95
N ALA A 445 -4.76 -1.56 13.80
CA ALA A 445 -4.81 -2.92 13.26
C ALA A 445 -4.26 -2.99 11.83
N GLU A 446 -4.55 -1.95 11.02
CA GLU A 446 -3.96 -1.80 9.70
C GLU A 446 -2.45 -1.55 9.79
N SER A 447 -2.00 -0.70 10.70
CA SER A 447 -0.56 -0.48 10.93
C SER A 447 0.17 -1.74 11.41
N LYS A 448 -0.50 -2.60 12.18
CA LYS A 448 -0.05 -3.94 12.59
C LYS A 448 -0.01 -4.93 11.43
N GLY A 449 -0.57 -4.56 10.28
CA GLY A 449 -0.64 -5.40 9.09
C GLY A 449 -1.69 -6.49 9.20
N LEU A 450 -2.67 -6.38 10.09
CA LEU A 450 -3.73 -7.38 10.27
C LEU A 450 -4.87 -7.19 9.25
N ILE A 451 -5.18 -5.94 8.96
CA ILE A 451 -6.25 -5.57 8.04
C ILE A 451 -5.73 -4.59 7.00
N ARG A 452 -6.51 -4.39 5.94
CA ARG A 452 -6.30 -3.35 4.94
C ARG A 452 -7.60 -2.65 4.66
N GLU A 453 -7.57 -1.32 4.63
CA GLU A 453 -8.69 -0.50 4.19
C GLU A 453 -8.48 -0.03 2.76
N LEU A 454 -9.49 -0.19 1.91
CA LEU A 454 -9.54 0.29 0.53
C LEU A 454 -10.19 1.68 0.44
N GLN A 455 -10.07 2.35 -0.71
CA GLN A 455 -10.60 3.69 -0.94
C GLN A 455 -12.12 3.80 -0.71
N ASN A 456 -12.87 2.71 -0.90
CA ASN A 456 -14.32 2.63 -0.66
C ASN A 456 -14.67 2.21 0.78
N LYS A 457 -13.75 2.35 1.74
CA LYS A 457 -13.89 1.95 3.17
C LYS A 457 -14.16 0.46 3.40
N MET A 458 -13.94 -0.38 2.38
CA MET A 458 -14.02 -1.83 2.55
C MET A 458 -12.74 -2.36 3.21
N LEU A 459 -12.92 -3.18 4.23
CA LEU A 459 -11.86 -3.82 4.99
C LEU A 459 -11.71 -5.29 4.58
N ILE A 460 -10.47 -5.78 4.53
CA ILE A 460 -10.16 -7.20 4.36
C ILE A 460 -9.01 -7.61 5.28
N LEU A 461 -9.02 -8.87 5.73
CA LEU A 461 -7.87 -9.46 6.41
C LEU A 461 -6.69 -9.60 5.45
N THR A 462 -5.51 -9.22 5.90
CA THR A 462 -4.26 -9.59 5.20
C THR A 462 -3.95 -11.07 5.44
N GLU A 463 -2.93 -11.60 4.77
CA GLU A 463 -2.45 -12.96 5.05
C GLU A 463 -2.04 -13.12 6.53
N LEU A 464 -1.36 -12.12 7.10
CA LEU A 464 -1.04 -12.07 8.53
C LEU A 464 -2.33 -12.05 9.37
N GLY A 465 -3.29 -11.20 9.01
CA GLY A 465 -4.59 -11.11 9.68
C GLY A 465 -5.35 -12.43 9.72
N GLU A 466 -5.43 -13.15 8.60
CA GLU A 466 -6.05 -14.48 8.55
C GLU A 466 -5.33 -15.48 9.45
N GLY A 467 -4.00 -15.44 9.45
CA GLY A 467 -3.17 -16.29 10.30
C GLY A 467 -3.38 -16.03 11.79
N VAL A 468 -3.41 -14.76 12.18
CA VAL A 468 -3.62 -14.31 13.56
C VAL A 468 -5.07 -14.56 14.01
N LYS A 469 -6.07 -14.32 13.16
CA LYS A 469 -7.48 -14.67 13.42
C LYS A 469 -7.61 -16.15 13.78
N LYS A 470 -7.03 -17.04 12.97
CA LYS A 470 -7.04 -18.49 13.25
C LYS A 470 -6.39 -18.82 14.59
N ALA A 471 -5.25 -18.20 14.92
CA ALA A 471 -4.60 -18.40 16.21
C ALA A 471 -5.47 -17.92 17.39
N VAL A 472 -6.14 -16.78 17.24
CA VAL A 472 -7.08 -16.23 18.24
C VAL A 472 -8.27 -17.16 18.45
N GLU A 473 -8.88 -17.65 17.36
CA GLU A 473 -10.04 -18.55 17.40
C GLU A 473 -9.71 -19.93 17.97
N MET A 474 -8.48 -20.43 17.75
CA MET A 474 -7.96 -21.66 18.37
C MET A 474 -7.59 -21.48 19.85
N GLY A 475 -7.33 -20.25 20.27
CA GLY A 475 -7.04 -19.88 21.65
C GLY A 475 -8.29 -19.79 22.51
N LYS A 476 -8.14 -19.28 23.73
CA LYS A 476 -9.27 -19.00 24.62
C LYS A 476 -9.75 -17.57 24.43
N VAL A 477 -10.65 -17.36 23.47
CA VAL A 477 -11.18 -16.05 23.08
C VAL A 477 -11.64 -15.20 24.26
N GLN A 478 -12.41 -15.76 25.19
CA GLN A 478 -12.91 -15.01 26.36
C GLN A 478 -11.79 -14.51 27.27
N GLU A 479 -10.73 -15.32 27.45
CA GLU A 479 -9.54 -14.94 28.22
C GLU A 479 -8.68 -13.90 27.49
N LEU A 480 -8.62 -13.99 26.16
CA LEU A 480 -7.94 -12.99 25.32
C LEU A 480 -8.65 -11.63 25.42
N LEU A 481 -9.98 -11.60 25.44
CA LEU A 481 -10.78 -10.38 25.57
C LEU A 481 -10.72 -9.77 26.98
N SER A 482 -10.66 -10.61 28.03
CA SER A 482 -10.62 -10.15 29.42
C SER A 482 -9.21 -9.70 29.85
N THR A 483 -8.16 -10.23 29.23
CA THR A 483 -6.77 -9.88 29.53
C THR A 483 -6.35 -8.64 28.76
N LYS A 484 -6.08 -7.54 29.47
CA LYS A 484 -5.72 -6.24 28.86
C LYS A 484 -4.65 -6.36 27.75
N PHE A 485 -3.57 -7.09 28.02
CA PHE A 485 -2.46 -7.31 27.07
C PHE A 485 -2.01 -8.77 27.07
N ALA A 486 -2.75 -9.65 26.39
CA ALA A 486 -2.39 -11.07 26.30
C ALA A 486 -1.26 -11.33 25.29
N ILE A 487 -1.41 -10.77 24.09
CA ILE A 487 -0.49 -10.95 22.97
C ILE A 487 0.29 -9.65 22.80
N THR A 488 1.56 -9.70 23.19
CA THR A 488 2.50 -8.56 23.19
C THR A 488 3.83 -9.00 22.60
N PRO A 489 4.73 -8.06 22.26
CA PRO A 489 6.08 -8.41 21.82
C PRO A 489 6.82 -9.32 22.82
N THR A 490 6.62 -9.10 24.12
CA THR A 490 7.22 -9.91 25.19
C THR A 490 6.68 -11.33 25.21
N THR A 491 5.35 -11.50 25.24
CA THR A 491 4.74 -12.83 25.28
C THR A 491 5.02 -13.60 23.99
N PHE A 492 5.09 -12.91 22.85
CA PHE A 492 5.49 -13.50 21.58
C PHE A 492 6.94 -13.94 21.52
N ASN A 493 7.89 -13.15 22.05
CA ASN A 493 9.30 -13.57 22.09
C ASN A 493 9.49 -14.88 22.89
N ILE A 494 8.68 -15.10 23.94
CA ILE A 494 8.65 -16.37 24.67
C ILE A 494 8.13 -17.51 23.78
N LEU A 495 7.01 -17.32 23.10
CA LEU A 495 6.48 -18.32 22.16
C LEU A 495 7.50 -18.66 21.07
N LEU A 496 8.16 -17.64 20.50
CA LEU A 496 9.17 -17.78 19.47
C LEU A 496 10.43 -18.51 19.98
N ALA A 497 10.90 -18.18 21.19
CA ALA A 497 12.04 -18.86 21.80
C ALA A 497 11.75 -20.35 22.02
N ILE A 498 10.55 -20.68 22.48
CA ILE A 498 10.09 -22.07 22.63
C ILE A 498 10.01 -22.76 21.27
N TYR A 499 9.41 -22.10 20.27
CA TYR A 499 9.26 -22.64 18.92
C TYR A 499 10.61 -22.97 18.28
N ASN A 500 11.56 -22.03 18.34
CA ASN A 500 12.89 -22.20 17.75
C ASN A 500 13.75 -23.24 18.48
N ASN A 501 13.51 -23.47 19.77
CA ASN A 501 14.28 -24.40 20.61
C ASN A 501 13.43 -25.61 21.05
N ARG A 502 12.45 -26.01 20.22
CA ARG A 502 11.44 -27.02 20.56
C ARG A 502 12.02 -28.31 21.14
N LYS A 503 13.13 -28.81 20.59
CA LYS A 503 13.79 -30.04 21.07
C LYS A 503 14.24 -29.93 22.52
N GLU A 504 14.78 -28.79 22.93
CA GLU A 504 15.27 -28.55 24.29
C GLU A 504 14.11 -28.40 25.27
N PHE A 505 13.08 -27.64 24.90
CA PHE A 505 11.87 -27.49 25.71
C PHE A 505 11.11 -28.82 25.84
N ASP A 506 11.01 -29.61 24.77
CA ASP A 506 10.41 -30.95 24.81
C ASP A 506 11.17 -31.89 25.74
N ARG A 507 12.49 -31.71 25.93
CA ARG A 507 13.27 -32.48 26.92
C ARG A 507 12.92 -32.02 28.33
N VAL A 508 12.94 -30.71 28.59
CA VAL A 508 12.57 -30.11 29.88
C VAL A 508 11.17 -30.52 30.33
N TRP A 509 10.20 -30.56 29.41
CA TRP A 509 8.82 -30.98 29.71
C TRP A 509 8.63 -32.50 29.81
N ARG A 510 9.54 -33.32 29.27
CA ARG A 510 9.51 -34.79 29.35
C ARG A 510 10.25 -35.36 30.56
N GLU A 511 11.22 -34.63 31.11
CA GLU A 511 11.95 -35.04 32.30
C GLU A 511 10.97 -35.26 33.47
N LYS A 512 10.85 -36.53 33.90
CA LYS A 512 10.18 -36.93 35.15
C LYS A 512 11.02 -36.40 36.31
N SER A 513 10.88 -35.12 36.61
CA SER A 513 11.50 -34.48 37.75
C SER A 513 10.44 -34.23 38.84
N GLU A 514 10.91 -34.08 40.08
CA GLU A 514 10.10 -33.80 41.27
C GLU A 514 9.06 -32.68 41.00
N ILE A 515 7.95 -32.70 41.73
CA ILE A 515 6.81 -31.79 41.54
C ILE A 515 7.31 -30.33 41.45
N GLY A 516 7.31 -29.75 40.24
CA GLY A 516 7.66 -28.34 40.00
C GLY A 516 9.00 -28.09 39.29
N ALA A 517 9.91 -29.04 39.22
CA ALA A 517 11.25 -28.85 38.65
C ALA A 517 11.26 -28.49 37.15
N HIS A 518 10.32 -29.03 36.36
CA HIS A 518 10.16 -28.67 34.94
C HIS A 518 9.80 -27.18 34.73
N LYS A 519 9.06 -26.56 35.67
CA LYS A 519 8.70 -25.14 35.59
C LYS A 519 9.92 -24.26 35.82
N GLU A 520 10.76 -24.63 36.77
CA GLU A 520 11.99 -23.91 37.08
C GLU A 520 13.01 -24.03 35.94
N ASN A 521 13.18 -25.24 35.39
CA ASN A 521 14.04 -25.47 34.22
C ASN A 521 13.55 -24.73 32.97
N GLU A 522 12.24 -24.65 32.72
CA GLU A 522 11.63 -23.85 31.64
C GLU A 522 12.00 -22.37 31.76
N ILE A 523 11.91 -21.82 32.98
CA ILE A 523 12.22 -20.42 33.25
C ILE A 523 13.72 -20.15 33.10
N ILE A 524 14.58 -21.03 33.62
CA ILE A 524 16.04 -20.91 33.49
C ILE A 524 16.45 -20.93 32.01
N LEU A 525 15.85 -21.80 31.20
CA LEU A 525 16.14 -21.87 29.77
C LEU A 525 15.70 -20.58 29.06
N LEU A 526 14.48 -20.09 29.33
CA LEU A 526 14.01 -18.82 28.76
C LEU A 526 14.88 -17.63 29.16
N ALA A 527 15.35 -17.57 30.41
CA ALA A 527 16.23 -16.51 30.89
C ALA A 527 17.62 -16.51 30.22
N LYS A 528 18.05 -17.66 29.67
CA LYS A 528 19.27 -17.74 28.82
C LYS A 528 19.03 -17.28 27.39
N LEU A 529 17.81 -17.43 26.88
CA LEU A 529 17.45 -17.16 25.50
C LEU A 529 16.93 -15.74 25.27
N LEU A 530 16.43 -15.08 26.32
CA LEU A 530 15.71 -13.81 26.21
C LEU A 530 16.27 -12.76 27.17
N PRO A 531 16.31 -11.47 26.76
CA PRO A 531 16.68 -10.37 27.64
C PRO A 531 15.50 -9.99 28.53
N LEU A 532 15.06 -10.91 29.39
CA LEU A 532 13.94 -10.73 30.32
C LEU A 532 14.32 -11.19 31.72
N THR A 533 13.80 -10.51 32.74
CA THR A 533 13.93 -10.98 34.13
C THR A 533 13.11 -12.25 34.36
N ILE A 534 13.52 -13.04 35.36
CA ILE A 534 12.81 -14.26 35.80
C ILE A 534 11.34 -13.96 36.13
N ASP A 535 11.07 -12.84 36.78
CA ASP A 535 9.72 -12.44 37.17
C ASP A 535 8.85 -12.11 35.96
N GLU A 536 9.40 -11.44 34.95
CA GLU A 536 8.68 -11.13 33.71
C GLU A 536 8.38 -12.39 32.89
N ILE A 537 9.32 -13.34 32.85
CA ILE A 537 9.10 -14.66 32.23
C ILE A 537 7.97 -15.41 32.94
N LYS A 538 7.98 -15.46 34.28
CA LYS A 538 6.93 -16.12 35.07
C LYS A 538 5.55 -15.51 34.79
N LYS A 539 5.43 -14.18 34.82
CA LYS A 539 4.18 -13.48 34.52
C LYS A 539 3.68 -13.79 33.11
N SER A 540 4.57 -13.71 32.12
CA SER A 540 4.24 -13.95 30.72
C SER A 540 3.82 -15.41 30.47
N LEU A 541 4.47 -16.40 31.09
CA LEU A 541 4.07 -17.80 31.00
C LEU A 541 2.67 -18.05 31.60
N VAL A 542 2.32 -17.37 32.69
CA VAL A 542 0.97 -17.45 33.27
C VAL A 542 -0.06 -16.90 32.30
N ILE A 543 0.19 -15.73 31.71
CA ILE A 543 -0.69 -15.12 30.70
C ILE A 543 -0.88 -16.08 29.52
N LEU A 544 0.21 -16.56 28.92
CA LEU A 544 0.20 -17.45 27.76
C LEU A 544 -0.54 -18.78 28.00
N LYS A 545 -0.43 -19.34 29.22
CA LYS A 545 -1.18 -20.54 29.64
C LYS A 545 -2.66 -20.25 29.85
N ASN A 546 -2.98 -19.09 30.43
CA ASN A 546 -4.37 -18.67 30.65
C ASN A 546 -5.11 -18.48 29.33
N VAL A 547 -4.50 -17.84 28.34
CA VAL A 547 -5.10 -17.60 27.02
C VAL A 547 -5.00 -18.78 26.05
N GLY A 548 -4.38 -19.88 26.47
CA GLY A 548 -4.34 -21.13 25.71
C GLY A 548 -3.33 -21.16 24.56
N LEU A 549 -2.30 -20.30 24.58
CA LEU A 549 -1.19 -20.34 23.62
C LEU A 549 -0.08 -21.32 24.06
N ILE A 550 0.00 -21.61 25.36
CA ILE A 550 0.85 -22.65 25.95
C ILE A 550 -0.02 -23.65 26.72
N GLY A 551 0.20 -24.94 26.45
CA GLY A 551 -0.45 -26.05 27.13
C GLY A 551 0.37 -26.59 28.30
N LYS A 552 0.03 -27.81 28.75
CA LYS A 552 0.77 -28.49 29.83
C LYS A 552 2.17 -28.98 29.40
N LYS A 553 2.37 -29.26 28.10
CA LYS A 553 3.56 -29.92 27.56
C LYS A 553 4.00 -29.33 26.21
N GLY A 554 3.86 -28.03 26.02
CA GLY A 554 4.06 -27.48 24.67
C GLY A 554 3.43 -26.13 24.42
N LEU A 555 3.84 -25.53 23.30
CA LEU A 555 2.96 -24.64 22.54
C LEU A 555 1.71 -25.41 22.14
N THR A 556 0.55 -24.76 22.21
CA THR A 556 -0.68 -25.28 21.59
C THR A 556 -0.68 -25.01 20.08
N ASP A 557 -1.63 -25.56 19.35
CA ASP A 557 -1.82 -25.26 17.93
C ASP A 557 -2.04 -23.75 17.71
N ALA A 558 -2.76 -23.08 18.62
CA ALA A 558 -2.93 -21.63 18.63
C ALA A 558 -1.58 -20.89 18.76
N GLY A 559 -0.73 -21.31 19.70
CA GLY A 559 0.60 -20.74 19.91
C GLY A 559 1.53 -20.95 18.71
N VAL A 560 1.53 -22.16 18.14
CA VAL A 560 2.27 -22.50 16.91
C VAL A 560 1.79 -21.65 15.74
N LYS A 561 0.46 -21.57 15.54
CA LYS A 561 -0.13 -20.82 14.44
C LYS A 561 0.20 -19.33 14.51
N LEU A 562 0.21 -18.74 15.71
CA LEU A 562 0.59 -17.35 15.91
C LEU A 562 2.05 -17.12 15.50
N VAL A 563 2.98 -17.97 15.96
CA VAL A 563 4.41 -17.85 15.63
C VAL A 563 4.64 -18.01 14.13
N GLU A 564 4.06 -19.04 13.51
CA GLU A 564 4.23 -19.29 12.08
C GLU A 564 3.68 -18.17 11.21
N SER A 565 2.56 -17.55 11.61
CA SER A 565 1.96 -16.45 10.85
C SER A 565 2.90 -15.24 10.80
N TYR A 566 3.55 -14.88 11.90
CA TYR A 566 4.54 -13.80 11.93
C TYR A 566 5.85 -14.16 11.24
N LEU A 567 6.33 -15.39 11.37
CA LEU A 567 7.53 -15.85 10.65
C LEU A 567 7.33 -15.80 9.13
N ASN A 568 6.16 -16.20 8.63
CA ASN A 568 5.82 -16.12 7.21
C ASN A 568 5.71 -14.67 6.75
N PHE A 569 5.04 -13.83 7.54
CA PHE A 569 4.95 -12.39 7.26
C PHE A 569 6.34 -11.75 7.12
N TRP A 570 7.26 -12.02 8.06
CA TRP A 570 8.63 -11.47 7.99
C TRP A 570 9.47 -12.03 6.83
N ARG A 571 9.20 -13.25 6.35
CA ARG A 571 9.87 -13.80 5.16
C ARG A 571 9.44 -13.06 3.90
N GLY A 572 8.14 -12.78 3.78
CA GLY A 572 7.57 -12.01 2.67
C GLY A 572 7.98 -10.53 2.63
N MET A 573 8.63 -10.00 3.68
CA MET A 573 9.21 -8.65 3.66
C MET A 573 10.63 -8.59 3.07
N ASN A 574 11.33 -9.72 2.95
CA ASN A 574 12.72 -9.79 2.44
C ASN A 574 12.80 -10.23 0.97
N THR A 575 11.65 -10.36 0.31
CA THR A 575 11.47 -10.68 -1.11
C THR A 575 10.82 -9.50 -1.78
#